data_AF-A0A956U5G0-F1
#
_entry.id   AF-A0A956U5G0-F1
#
_cell.length_a   1.000
_cell.length_b   1.000
_cell.length_c   1.000
_cell.angle_alpha   90.00
_cell.angle_beta   90.00
_cell.angle_gamma   90.00
#
_symmetry.space_group_name_H-M   'P 1'
#
loop_
_entity.id
_entity.type
_entity.pdbx_description
1 polymer ?
#
loop_
_entity_poly.entity_id
_entity_poly.type
_entity_poly.pdbx_seq_one_letter_code
_entity_poly.pdbx_strand_id
1 'polypeptide(L)'
;MRFIIKLCPMEKDRELRAEIDGTSGASEKGRATAVQDAEAEFLIELTDNFRFKDRFPDPADITRLKQELEGDLKSVPVVSEDGTATNVFEKINGDDFMTAADKELVWSCLAMVRQMFWSLEQKNKDGYQWNMNWMHTRAEIDQVYEASKLLKLSGRETRDALIASVFSDSVKSRSNFITHNVHGGQAAALVLSYFTDTKKPMARKSIERIVRATREHQIAPPEFMATVLAIVLCMENDLGDFDGERFGEDCGDNKLKKLVFSIYSKVKDPFNEAHLNGDKSLIAFSSEERDFLAKVGVEEWYVPHPSCKASRIAHAVIAGDHSINYNNPEGFAKIALLRGPDTEAFFEDETIHHSLESAVRSFTDSFKVIMPEVQSFALRGLRRTKLAVERVNAVMTELFNGVVVGPGEERVCGYKSIETAIDRAHQKFPSLYEADYCALSDDGSIYVEEALTRVGQIMDDWYRSHGRIPFSPKLDGMNEPGPGRLPFWNAPLKYPERNDDGSVNLESLSELEYMQYLFAEKIRHIAVELLRAEQWIFSLDKD
;
A
#
# COMPACT_ATOMS: atom_id res chain seq x y z
N MET A 1 0.81 26.74 11.47
CA MET A 1 0.02 26.09 10.40
C MET A 1 -0.71 24.96 11.10
N ARG A 2 -2.05 25.03 11.25
CA ARG A 2 -2.79 24.00 12.01
C ARG A 2 -2.96 22.77 11.12
N PHE A 3 -2.40 21.63 11.50
CA PHE A 3 -2.61 20.36 10.82
C PHE A 3 -3.94 19.76 11.28
N ILE A 4 -4.89 19.56 10.35
CA ILE A 4 -6.18 18.94 10.63
C ILE A 4 -6.25 17.61 9.87
N ILE A 5 -5.83 16.52 10.51
CA ILE A 5 -6.18 15.16 10.11
C ILE A 5 -7.63 14.92 10.51
N LYS A 6 -8.49 14.68 9.52
CA LYS A 6 -9.89 14.30 9.77
C LYS A 6 -9.96 12.81 10.13
N LEU A 7 -9.68 12.48 11.38
CA LEU A 7 -10.15 11.22 11.95
C LEU A 7 -11.62 11.41 12.32
N CYS A 8 -12.52 10.62 11.72
CA CYS A 8 -13.91 10.61 12.16
C CYS A 8 -13.96 10.17 13.64
N PRO A 9 -14.76 10.81 14.50
CA PRO A 9 -14.96 10.37 15.88
C PRO A 9 -15.40 8.90 15.92
N MET A 10 -14.65 8.04 16.60
CA MET A 10 -14.97 6.62 16.79
C MET A 10 -16.05 6.42 17.87
N GLU A 11 -17.25 6.97 17.68
CA GLU A 11 -18.30 6.97 18.73
C GLU A 11 -19.21 5.73 18.76
N LYS A 12 -18.94 4.63 18.04
CA LYS A 12 -19.88 3.49 17.95
C LYS A 12 -19.44 2.11 18.48
N ASP A 13 -18.22 1.95 18.98
CA ASP A 13 -17.68 0.60 19.25
C ASP A 13 -17.83 0.10 20.71
N ARG A 14 -18.57 0.78 21.61
CA ARG A 14 -18.53 0.48 23.06
C ARG A 14 -19.67 -0.36 23.67
N GLU A 15 -20.74 -0.69 22.95
CA GLU A 15 -21.98 -1.18 23.60
C GLU A 15 -22.26 -2.71 23.59
N LEU A 16 -21.31 -3.59 23.23
CA LEU A 16 -21.64 -5.00 22.96
C LEU A 16 -20.98 -6.09 23.83
N ARG A 17 -20.43 -5.77 25.01
CA ARG A 17 -19.70 -6.76 25.84
C ARG A 17 -20.20 -6.91 27.29
N ALA A 18 -21.45 -7.32 27.48
CA ALA A 18 -21.90 -7.83 28.77
C ALA A 18 -22.96 -8.94 28.60
N GLU A 19 -22.54 -10.19 28.82
CA GLU A 19 -23.27 -11.30 29.45
C GLU A 19 -22.78 -12.64 28.86
N ILE A 20 -22.23 -13.51 29.71
CA ILE A 20 -22.56 -14.93 29.88
C ILE A 20 -21.53 -15.51 30.87
N ASP A 21 -22.02 -15.95 32.03
CA ASP A 21 -21.26 -16.78 32.98
C ASP A 21 -22.25 -17.74 33.66
N GLY A 22 -21.95 -19.06 33.68
CA GLY A 22 -22.84 -20.04 34.34
C GLY A 22 -22.68 -21.53 34.00
N THR A 23 -21.59 -22.14 34.49
CA THR A 23 -21.42 -23.51 35.04
C THR A 23 -22.18 -24.77 34.53
N SER A 24 -21.35 -25.69 33.99
CA SER A 24 -21.02 -27.07 34.42
C SER A 24 -22.06 -28.22 34.52
N GLY A 25 -21.74 -29.31 33.79
CA GLY A 25 -22.22 -30.68 34.03
C GLY A 25 -22.30 -31.53 32.74
N ALA A 26 -21.20 -32.12 32.26
CA ALA A 26 -21.20 -32.81 30.96
C ALA A 26 -21.29 -34.35 31.05
N SER A 27 -22.41 -34.88 30.56
CA SER A 27 -22.53 -36.22 29.95
C SER A 27 -22.03 -36.19 28.49
N GLU A 28 -22.02 -37.31 27.76
CA GLU A 28 -21.58 -37.35 26.35
C GLU A 28 -22.34 -36.39 25.41
N LYS A 29 -23.60 -36.03 25.71
CA LYS A 29 -24.30 -34.92 25.04
C LYS A 29 -23.68 -33.56 25.36
N GLY A 30 -23.22 -33.36 26.59
CA GLY A 30 -22.49 -32.17 27.04
C GLY A 30 -21.11 -32.01 26.39
N ARG A 31 -20.52 -33.08 25.85
CA ARG A 31 -19.25 -33.00 25.11
C ARG A 31 -19.45 -32.49 23.68
N ALA A 32 -20.60 -32.76 23.06
CA ALA A 32 -20.93 -32.24 21.74
C ALA A 32 -21.34 -30.76 21.77
N THR A 33 -22.13 -30.34 22.77
CA THR A 33 -22.44 -28.92 23.01
C THR A 33 -21.21 -28.13 23.40
N ALA A 34 -20.37 -28.61 24.34
CA ALA A 34 -19.15 -27.89 24.73
C ALA A 34 -18.14 -27.70 23.57
N VAL A 35 -18.13 -28.60 22.58
CA VAL A 35 -17.28 -28.44 21.37
C VAL A 35 -17.86 -27.42 20.39
N GLN A 36 -19.19 -27.35 20.27
CA GLN A 36 -19.87 -26.31 19.47
C GLN A 36 -19.72 -24.92 20.13
N ASP A 37 -19.84 -24.85 21.45
CA ASP A 37 -19.68 -23.62 22.23
C ASP A 37 -18.23 -23.11 22.12
N ALA A 38 -17.23 -23.99 22.25
CA ALA A 38 -15.81 -23.65 22.08
C ALA A 38 -15.37 -23.36 20.62
N GLU A 39 -16.19 -23.72 19.63
CA GLU A 39 -15.98 -23.34 18.22
C GLU A 39 -16.58 -21.95 17.94
N ALA A 40 -17.79 -21.71 18.46
CA ALA A 40 -18.42 -20.41 18.39
C ALA A 40 -17.59 -19.36 19.14
N GLU A 41 -17.13 -19.63 20.35
CA GLU A 41 -16.27 -18.75 21.14
C GLU A 41 -14.97 -18.40 20.40
N PHE A 42 -14.29 -19.41 19.81
CA PHE A 42 -13.06 -19.21 19.03
C PHE A 42 -13.25 -18.21 17.87
N LEU A 43 -14.34 -18.37 17.10
CA LEU A 43 -14.61 -17.47 15.98
C LEU A 43 -15.12 -16.11 16.45
N ILE A 44 -15.97 -16.06 17.49
CA ILE A 44 -16.46 -14.81 18.07
C ILE A 44 -15.29 -13.94 18.53
N GLU A 45 -14.30 -14.52 19.20
CA GLU A 45 -13.10 -13.81 19.65
C GLU A 45 -12.26 -13.31 18.47
N LEU A 46 -11.90 -14.18 17.52
CA LEU A 46 -11.01 -13.80 16.42
C LEU A 46 -11.63 -12.83 15.43
N THR A 47 -12.94 -12.87 15.24
CA THR A 47 -13.66 -12.02 14.29
C THR A 47 -14.24 -10.75 14.91
N ASP A 48 -14.03 -10.55 16.21
CA ASP A 48 -14.68 -9.49 17.02
C ASP A 48 -16.20 -9.50 16.80
N ASN A 49 -16.81 -10.64 17.13
CA ASN A 49 -18.23 -10.90 16.94
C ASN A 49 -18.70 -10.72 15.48
N PHE A 50 -17.96 -11.30 14.54
CA PHE A 50 -18.27 -11.27 13.09
C PHE A 50 -18.39 -9.85 12.52
N ARG A 51 -17.60 -8.90 13.04
CA ARG A 51 -17.65 -7.46 12.73
C ARG A 51 -17.74 -7.12 11.24
N PHE A 52 -17.08 -7.90 10.38
CA PHE A 52 -16.99 -7.63 8.94
C PHE A 52 -17.90 -8.49 8.04
N LYS A 53 -18.90 -9.17 8.61
CA LYS A 53 -19.82 -10.04 7.86
C LYS A 53 -20.54 -9.32 6.72
N ASP A 54 -20.89 -8.05 6.90
CA ASP A 54 -21.54 -7.25 5.85
C ASP A 54 -20.59 -6.87 4.70
N ARG A 55 -19.29 -6.80 4.95
CA ARG A 55 -18.26 -6.53 3.92
C ARG A 55 -17.78 -7.82 3.24
N PHE A 56 -17.76 -8.92 3.97
CA PHE A 56 -17.39 -10.25 3.49
C PHE A 56 -18.53 -11.24 3.75
N PRO A 57 -19.65 -11.13 3.02
CA PRO A 57 -20.73 -12.10 3.12
C PRO A 57 -20.26 -13.48 2.63
N ASP A 58 -20.95 -14.54 3.04
CA ASP A 58 -20.72 -15.88 2.50
C ASP A 58 -20.91 -15.86 0.96
N PRO A 59 -19.95 -16.34 0.15
CA PRO A 59 -20.04 -16.26 -1.30
C PRO A 59 -21.16 -17.14 -1.86
N ALA A 60 -22.15 -16.51 -2.50
CA ALA A 60 -23.19 -17.22 -3.23
C ALA A 60 -22.65 -18.06 -4.41
N ASP A 61 -21.56 -17.60 -5.05
CA ASP A 61 -20.91 -18.29 -6.18
C ASP A 61 -19.40 -17.99 -6.20
N ILE A 62 -18.62 -18.77 -5.45
CA ILE A 62 -17.16 -18.63 -5.41
C ILE A 62 -16.49 -18.96 -6.75
N THR A 63 -17.13 -19.78 -7.60
CA THR A 63 -16.56 -20.16 -8.91
C THR A 63 -16.51 -18.95 -9.83
N ARG A 64 -17.61 -18.20 -9.93
CA ARG A 64 -17.64 -16.94 -10.70
C ARG A 64 -16.61 -15.94 -10.17
N LEU A 65 -16.53 -15.76 -8.85
CA LEU A 65 -15.59 -14.81 -8.25
C LEU A 65 -14.13 -15.14 -8.61
N LYS A 66 -13.77 -16.43 -8.63
CA LYS A 66 -12.42 -16.88 -9.03
C LYS A 66 -12.15 -16.68 -10.52
N GLN A 67 -13.14 -16.87 -11.40
CA GLN A 67 -12.96 -16.62 -12.83
C GLN A 67 -12.68 -15.14 -13.11
N GLU A 68 -13.38 -14.25 -12.42
CA GLU A 68 -13.12 -12.81 -12.53
C GLU A 68 -11.76 -12.43 -11.93
N LEU A 69 -11.38 -13.05 -10.81
CA LEU A 69 -10.04 -12.90 -10.24
C LEU A 69 -8.94 -13.32 -11.21
N GLU A 70 -9.09 -14.47 -11.87
CA GLU A 70 -8.10 -14.95 -12.85
C GLU A 70 -7.86 -13.92 -13.97
N GLY A 71 -8.94 -13.28 -14.46
CA GLY A 71 -8.84 -12.21 -15.44
C GLY A 71 -7.97 -11.05 -14.97
N ASP A 72 -8.13 -10.62 -13.71
CA ASP A 72 -7.31 -9.56 -13.13
C ASP A 72 -5.85 -9.98 -12.94
N LEU A 73 -5.60 -11.21 -12.51
CA LEU A 73 -4.25 -11.69 -12.21
C LEU A 73 -3.41 -11.88 -13.46
N LYS A 74 -4.03 -12.12 -14.63
CA LYS A 74 -3.33 -12.16 -15.92
C LYS A 74 -2.69 -10.83 -16.29
N SER A 75 -3.15 -9.72 -15.74
CA SER A 75 -2.57 -8.39 -15.96
C SER A 75 -1.46 -8.04 -14.96
N VAL A 76 -1.02 -8.97 -14.11
CA VAL A 76 0.01 -8.73 -13.08
C VAL A 76 1.31 -9.42 -13.51
N PRO A 77 2.26 -8.67 -14.10
CA PRO A 77 3.46 -9.25 -14.70
C PRO A 77 4.48 -9.70 -13.65
N VAL A 78 5.07 -10.86 -13.88
CA VAL A 78 6.10 -11.45 -13.02
C VAL A 78 7.13 -12.20 -13.88
N VAL A 79 8.26 -12.58 -13.27
CA VAL A 79 9.25 -13.48 -13.89
C VAL A 79 9.14 -14.85 -13.24
N SER A 80 9.06 -15.90 -14.05
CA SER A 80 9.14 -17.30 -13.60
C SER A 80 10.58 -17.71 -13.26
N GLU A 81 10.75 -18.89 -12.67
CA GLU A 81 12.08 -19.37 -12.26
C GLU A 81 13.08 -19.53 -13.41
N ASP A 82 12.58 -19.79 -14.62
CA ASP A 82 13.37 -19.94 -15.85
C ASP A 82 13.76 -18.60 -16.50
N GLY A 83 13.41 -17.47 -15.86
CA GLY A 83 13.67 -16.13 -16.40
C GLY A 83 12.65 -15.66 -17.43
N THR A 84 11.58 -16.42 -17.70
CA THR A 84 10.55 -16.01 -18.67
C THR A 84 9.56 -15.01 -18.05
N ALA A 85 9.14 -14.00 -18.82
CA ALA A 85 8.06 -13.10 -18.41
C ALA A 85 6.70 -13.82 -18.53
N THR A 86 5.91 -13.78 -17.46
CA THR A 86 4.56 -14.39 -17.36
C THR A 86 3.68 -13.53 -16.44
N ASN A 87 2.57 -14.06 -15.95
CA ASN A 87 1.70 -13.43 -14.97
C ASN A 87 1.66 -14.21 -13.64
N VAL A 88 1.24 -13.53 -12.56
CA VAL A 88 1.25 -14.10 -11.20
C VAL A 88 0.42 -15.39 -11.09
N PHE A 89 -0.69 -15.49 -11.83
CA PHE A 89 -1.55 -16.66 -11.78
C PHE A 89 -0.89 -17.88 -12.42
N GLU A 90 -0.31 -17.71 -13.60
CA GLU A 90 0.44 -18.76 -14.30
C GLU A 90 1.66 -19.21 -13.51
N LYS A 91 2.44 -18.27 -12.98
CA LYS A 91 3.62 -18.56 -12.15
C LYS A 91 3.28 -19.43 -10.94
N ILE A 92 2.32 -19.02 -10.13
CA ILE A 92 1.99 -19.73 -8.89
C ILE A 92 1.26 -21.06 -9.19
N ASN A 93 0.42 -21.12 -10.22
CA ASN A 93 -0.25 -22.38 -10.57
C ASN A 93 0.68 -23.38 -11.25
N GLY A 94 1.68 -22.92 -11.99
CA GLY A 94 2.69 -23.77 -12.65
C GLY A 94 3.76 -24.36 -11.72
N ASP A 95 3.98 -23.77 -10.54
CA ASP A 95 5.01 -24.22 -9.58
C ASP A 95 4.47 -25.26 -8.58
N ASP A 96 5.14 -26.39 -8.40
CA ASP A 96 4.72 -27.50 -7.51
C ASP A 96 4.99 -27.25 -6.00
N PHE A 97 5.54 -26.10 -5.62
CA PHE A 97 5.90 -25.78 -4.24
C PHE A 97 4.71 -25.78 -3.26
N MET A 98 3.52 -25.39 -3.73
CA MET A 98 2.26 -25.49 -2.98
C MET A 98 1.35 -26.54 -3.59
N THR A 99 0.54 -27.20 -2.75
CA THR A 99 -0.45 -28.16 -3.25
C THR A 99 -1.61 -27.45 -3.97
N ALA A 100 -2.30 -28.15 -4.88
CA ALA A 100 -3.48 -27.61 -5.55
C ALA A 100 -4.56 -27.12 -4.57
N ALA A 101 -4.77 -27.83 -3.46
CA ALA A 101 -5.73 -27.44 -2.42
C ALA A 101 -5.30 -26.16 -1.68
N ASP A 102 -4.00 -25.98 -1.46
CA ASP A 102 -3.47 -24.77 -0.83
C ASP A 102 -3.63 -23.55 -1.76
N LYS A 103 -3.31 -23.71 -3.05
CA LYS A 103 -3.51 -22.67 -4.08
C LYS A 103 -4.99 -22.27 -4.19
N GLU A 104 -5.88 -23.26 -4.22
CA GLU A 104 -7.33 -23.06 -4.28
C GLU A 104 -7.86 -22.26 -3.08
N LEU A 105 -7.32 -22.47 -1.88
CA LEU A 105 -7.69 -21.67 -0.71
C LEU A 105 -7.20 -20.22 -0.82
N VAL A 106 -5.97 -19.99 -1.30
CA VAL A 106 -5.44 -18.63 -1.55
C VAL A 106 -6.35 -17.89 -2.54
N TRP A 107 -6.70 -18.53 -3.66
CA TRP A 107 -7.56 -17.94 -4.69
C TRP A 107 -8.98 -17.68 -4.20
N SER A 108 -9.54 -18.57 -3.37
CA SER A 108 -10.85 -18.34 -2.75
C SER A 108 -10.84 -17.12 -1.84
N CYS A 109 -9.81 -16.97 -0.99
CA CYS A 109 -9.65 -15.79 -0.13
C CYS A 109 -9.45 -14.50 -0.93
N LEU A 110 -8.57 -14.51 -1.93
CA LEU A 110 -8.29 -13.33 -2.76
C LEU A 110 -9.51 -12.91 -3.59
N ALA A 111 -10.32 -13.86 -4.06
CA ALA A 111 -11.56 -13.58 -4.78
C ALA A 111 -12.60 -12.88 -3.89
N MET A 112 -12.64 -13.20 -2.59
CA MET A 112 -13.48 -12.49 -1.61
C MET A 112 -13.04 -11.04 -1.41
N VAL A 113 -11.72 -10.80 -1.26
CA VAL A 113 -11.17 -9.45 -1.12
C VAL A 113 -11.38 -8.62 -2.38
N ARG A 114 -11.19 -9.22 -3.56
CA ARG A 114 -11.51 -8.62 -4.84
C ARG A 114 -12.96 -8.11 -4.89
N GLN A 115 -13.92 -9.00 -4.60
CA GLN A 115 -15.34 -8.67 -4.62
C GLN A 115 -15.68 -7.53 -3.64
N MET A 116 -15.03 -7.52 -2.47
CA MET A 116 -15.19 -6.47 -1.47
C MET A 116 -14.72 -5.11 -2.02
N PHE A 117 -13.51 -5.02 -2.61
CA PHE A 117 -13.02 -3.78 -3.21
C PHE A 117 -13.93 -3.28 -4.34
N TRP A 118 -14.37 -4.16 -5.24
CA TRP A 118 -15.30 -3.81 -6.31
C TRP A 118 -16.63 -3.26 -5.78
N SER A 119 -17.14 -3.86 -4.71
CA SER A 119 -18.38 -3.43 -4.08
C SER A 119 -18.24 -2.05 -3.42
N LEU A 120 -17.06 -1.74 -2.88
CA LEU A 120 -16.77 -0.42 -2.29
C LEU A 120 -16.58 0.65 -3.37
N GLU A 121 -15.86 0.35 -4.44
CA GLU A 121 -15.66 1.25 -5.59
C GLU A 121 -17.00 1.69 -6.20
N GLN A 122 -17.96 0.75 -6.33
CA GLN A 122 -19.30 1.06 -6.86
C GLN A 122 -20.14 1.92 -5.91
N LYS A 123 -19.97 1.74 -4.59
CA LYS A 123 -20.75 2.45 -3.55
C LYS A 123 -20.20 3.83 -3.23
N ASN A 124 -18.89 4.03 -3.34
CA ASN A 124 -18.21 5.26 -2.95
C ASN A 124 -17.39 5.81 -4.11
N LYS A 125 -18.07 6.52 -5.02
CA LYS A 125 -17.43 7.18 -6.18
C LYS A 125 -16.56 8.38 -5.80
N ASP A 126 -16.64 8.85 -4.54
CA ASP A 126 -16.11 10.15 -4.12
C ASP A 126 -14.85 10.06 -3.22
N GLY A 127 -13.96 9.10 -3.45
CA GLY A 127 -12.55 9.32 -3.09
C GLY A 127 -11.94 8.51 -1.95
N TYR A 128 -12.14 7.19 -1.93
CA TYR A 128 -11.12 6.32 -1.35
C TYR A 128 -10.56 5.41 -2.45
N GLN A 129 -9.24 5.23 -2.46
CA GLN A 129 -8.49 4.62 -3.56
C GLN A 129 -8.63 3.08 -3.57
N TRP A 130 -9.85 2.53 -3.63
CA TRP A 130 -10.10 1.09 -3.55
C TRP A 130 -9.46 0.33 -4.72
N ASN A 131 -9.59 0.86 -5.94
CA ASN A 131 -8.89 0.27 -7.09
C ASN A 131 -7.36 0.26 -6.88
N MET A 132 -6.77 1.31 -6.30
CA MET A 132 -5.33 1.33 -6.01
C MET A 132 -4.94 0.29 -4.96
N ASN A 133 -5.74 0.12 -3.90
CA ASN A 133 -5.51 -0.92 -2.91
C ASN A 133 -5.67 -2.32 -3.52
N TRP A 134 -6.62 -2.52 -4.42
CA TRP A 134 -6.76 -3.78 -5.17
C TRP A 134 -5.52 -4.08 -6.02
N MET A 135 -5.03 -3.09 -6.78
CA MET A 135 -3.83 -3.20 -7.60
C MET A 135 -2.60 -3.58 -6.76
N HIS A 136 -2.47 -2.99 -5.57
CA HIS A 136 -1.45 -3.34 -4.58
C HIS A 136 -1.61 -4.79 -4.11
N THR A 137 -2.77 -5.17 -3.57
CA THR A 137 -3.02 -6.50 -2.99
C THR A 137 -2.74 -7.63 -4.00
N ARG A 138 -3.17 -7.47 -5.26
CA ARG A 138 -2.95 -8.51 -6.28
C ARG A 138 -1.49 -8.66 -6.69
N ALA A 139 -0.71 -7.58 -6.67
CA ALA A 139 0.71 -7.58 -7.02
C ALA A 139 1.60 -8.07 -5.87
N GLU A 140 1.18 -7.86 -4.62
CA GLU A 140 1.90 -8.29 -3.42
C GLU A 140 2.04 -9.83 -3.33
N ILE A 141 1.08 -10.58 -3.87
CA ILE A 141 1.05 -12.05 -3.84
C ILE A 141 2.34 -12.68 -4.38
N ASP A 142 2.85 -12.19 -5.50
CA ASP A 142 4.13 -12.69 -6.07
C ASP A 142 5.31 -12.39 -5.14
N GLN A 143 5.33 -11.18 -4.56
CA GLN A 143 6.43 -10.74 -3.72
C GLN A 143 6.50 -11.55 -2.41
N VAL A 144 5.34 -11.87 -1.82
CA VAL A 144 5.24 -12.74 -0.65
C VAL A 144 5.60 -14.19 -1.00
N TYR A 145 5.23 -14.66 -2.20
CA TYR A 145 5.60 -15.98 -2.68
C TYR A 145 7.12 -16.14 -2.77
N GLU A 146 7.81 -15.19 -3.41
CA GLU A 146 9.27 -15.17 -3.51
C GLU A 146 9.95 -15.04 -2.14
N ALA A 147 9.48 -14.12 -1.29
CA ALA A 147 10.00 -13.96 0.06
C ALA A 147 9.84 -15.25 0.88
N SER A 148 8.72 -15.97 0.72
CA SER A 148 8.47 -17.24 1.41
C SER A 148 9.48 -18.32 1.03
N LYS A 149 9.84 -18.41 -0.26
CA LYS A 149 10.86 -19.36 -0.75
C LYS A 149 12.24 -19.02 -0.20
N LEU A 150 12.63 -17.74 -0.20
CA LEU A 150 13.90 -17.26 0.35
C LEU A 150 14.00 -17.48 1.87
N LEU A 151 12.89 -17.30 2.60
CA LEU A 151 12.78 -17.57 4.04
C LEU A 151 12.60 -19.06 4.38
N LYS A 152 12.61 -19.93 3.36
CA LYS A 152 12.47 -21.39 3.49
C LYS A 152 11.23 -21.78 4.28
N LEU A 153 10.11 -21.14 3.97
CA LEU A 153 8.80 -21.56 4.44
C LEU A 153 8.40 -22.87 3.74
N SER A 154 7.64 -23.72 4.42
CA SER A 154 7.00 -24.87 3.77
C SER A 154 5.87 -24.39 2.84
N GLY A 155 5.38 -25.26 1.94
CA GLY A 155 4.23 -24.92 1.09
C GLY A 155 2.97 -24.49 1.88
N ARG A 156 2.75 -25.07 3.07
CA ARG A 156 1.65 -24.67 3.97
C ARG A 156 1.89 -23.32 4.65
N GLU A 157 3.10 -23.05 5.10
CA GLU A 157 3.46 -21.74 5.66
C GLU A 157 3.42 -20.65 4.59
N THR A 158 3.79 -20.98 3.35
CA THR A 158 3.69 -20.08 2.19
C THR A 158 2.25 -19.75 1.88
N ARG A 159 1.35 -20.75 1.83
CA ARG A 159 -0.09 -20.52 1.73
C ARG A 159 -0.59 -19.59 2.84
N ASP A 160 -0.20 -19.84 4.09
CA ASP A 160 -0.61 -18.98 5.21
C ASP A 160 -0.07 -17.55 5.05
N ALA A 161 1.16 -17.36 4.55
CA ALA A 161 1.74 -16.05 4.26
C ALA A 161 0.97 -15.31 3.17
N LEU A 162 0.66 -16.00 2.06
CA LEU A 162 -0.13 -15.43 0.98
C LEU A 162 -1.53 -15.02 1.45
N ILE A 163 -2.20 -15.83 2.26
CA ILE A 163 -3.51 -15.45 2.79
C ILE A 163 -3.38 -14.28 3.77
N ALA A 164 -2.34 -14.23 4.60
CA ALA A 164 -2.12 -13.09 5.48
C ALA A 164 -1.90 -11.78 4.69
N SER A 165 -1.18 -11.82 3.57
CA SER A 165 -1.01 -10.64 2.70
C SER A 165 -2.27 -10.26 1.92
N VAL A 166 -3.14 -11.22 1.58
CA VAL A 166 -4.48 -10.92 1.03
C VAL A 166 -5.27 -10.01 1.97
N PHE A 167 -5.14 -10.21 3.29
CA PHE A 167 -5.94 -9.51 4.29
C PHE A 167 -5.24 -8.33 4.98
N SER A 168 -3.91 -8.22 4.91
CA SER A 168 -3.09 -7.20 5.58
C SER A 168 -3.63 -5.78 5.44
N ASP A 169 -3.92 -5.38 4.20
CA ASP A 169 -4.43 -4.06 3.82
C ASP A 169 -5.89 -4.07 3.32
N SER A 170 -6.57 -5.22 3.41
CA SER A 170 -7.92 -5.40 2.84
C SER A 170 -9.01 -4.58 3.53
N VAL A 171 -8.85 -4.28 4.83
CA VAL A 171 -9.81 -3.50 5.62
C VAL A 171 -9.17 -2.17 6.02
N LYS A 172 -8.66 -1.44 5.04
CA LYS A 172 -8.03 -0.12 5.23
C LYS A 172 -8.96 1.01 4.81
N SER A 173 -8.97 2.07 5.61
CA SER A 173 -9.72 3.31 5.38
C SER A 173 -8.97 4.46 6.06
N ARG A 174 -9.34 5.71 5.76
CA ARG A 174 -8.76 6.88 6.43
C ARG A 174 -8.93 6.85 7.95
N SER A 175 -10.05 6.30 8.45
CA SER A 175 -10.37 6.29 9.89
C SER A 175 -9.70 5.19 10.69
N ASN A 176 -9.11 4.17 10.06
CA ASN A 176 -8.49 3.04 10.75
C ASN A 176 -7.05 2.79 10.32
N PHE A 177 -6.35 3.82 9.83
CA PHE A 177 -4.98 3.68 9.32
C PHE A 177 -4.01 3.05 10.34
N ILE A 178 -4.15 3.31 11.64
CA ILE A 178 -3.27 2.73 12.68
C ILE A 178 -3.73 1.37 13.22
N THR A 179 -4.90 0.86 12.79
CA THR A 179 -5.51 -0.39 13.29
C THR A 179 -6.01 -1.32 12.17
N HIS A 180 -5.76 -1.00 10.90
CA HIS A 180 -6.26 -1.76 9.75
C HIS A 180 -5.73 -3.20 9.73
N ASN A 181 -4.52 -3.44 10.23
CA ASN A 181 -3.93 -4.77 10.41
C ASN A 181 -4.76 -5.68 11.33
N VAL A 182 -5.32 -5.13 12.43
CA VAL A 182 -6.19 -5.85 13.36
C VAL A 182 -7.51 -6.19 12.68
N HIS A 183 -8.09 -5.23 11.98
CA HIS A 183 -9.32 -5.42 11.22
C HIS A 183 -9.14 -6.42 10.06
N GLY A 184 -7.99 -6.38 9.39
CA GLY A 184 -7.58 -7.36 8.38
C GLY A 184 -7.52 -8.77 8.97
N GLY A 185 -6.90 -8.91 10.15
CA GLY A 185 -6.86 -10.20 10.86
C GLY A 185 -8.27 -10.73 11.20
N GLN A 186 -9.16 -9.86 11.68
CA GLN A 186 -10.56 -10.24 11.95
C GLN A 186 -11.29 -10.68 10.68
N ALA A 187 -11.10 -9.97 9.57
CA ALA A 187 -11.65 -10.34 8.26
C ALA A 187 -11.07 -11.66 7.73
N ALA A 188 -9.77 -11.90 7.92
CA ALA A 188 -9.12 -13.16 7.53
C ALA A 188 -9.75 -14.36 8.26
N ALA A 189 -9.94 -14.26 9.58
CA ALA A 189 -10.59 -15.31 10.37
C ALA A 189 -12.02 -15.59 9.89
N LEU A 190 -12.78 -14.53 9.60
CA LEU A 190 -14.14 -14.62 9.08
C LEU A 190 -14.17 -15.36 7.74
N VAL A 191 -13.39 -14.92 6.76
CA VAL A 191 -13.41 -15.51 5.41
C VAL A 191 -12.89 -16.95 5.41
N LEU A 192 -11.83 -17.23 6.17
CA LEU A 192 -11.31 -18.60 6.32
C LEU A 192 -12.35 -19.55 6.93
N SER A 193 -13.26 -19.06 7.77
CA SER A 193 -14.33 -19.88 8.34
C SER A 193 -15.32 -20.39 7.29
N TYR A 194 -15.43 -19.74 6.13
CA TYR A 194 -16.28 -20.19 5.02
C TYR A 194 -15.67 -21.37 4.25
N PHE A 195 -14.34 -21.45 4.20
CA PHE A 195 -13.62 -22.39 3.35
C PHE A 195 -12.89 -23.49 4.13
N THR A 196 -12.85 -23.39 5.46
CA THR A 196 -12.13 -24.35 6.30
C THR A 196 -13.00 -24.90 7.42
N ASP A 197 -12.79 -26.18 7.73
CA ASP A 197 -13.45 -26.85 8.84
C ASP A 197 -12.76 -26.48 10.16
N THR A 198 -13.25 -25.45 10.82
CA THR A 198 -12.69 -24.88 12.07
C THR A 198 -12.78 -25.86 13.24
N LYS A 199 -13.47 -27.00 13.13
CA LYS A 199 -13.42 -28.09 14.12
C LYS A 199 -12.09 -28.84 14.09
N LYS A 200 -11.35 -28.76 12.99
CA LYS A 200 -10.04 -29.42 12.86
C LYS A 200 -8.95 -28.58 13.53
N PRO A 201 -8.15 -29.14 14.45
CA PRO A 201 -7.08 -28.41 15.13
C PRO A 201 -6.05 -27.78 14.17
N MET A 202 -5.77 -28.42 13.04
CA MET A 202 -4.86 -27.87 12.04
C MET A 202 -5.44 -26.65 11.30
N ALA A 203 -6.75 -26.62 11.08
CA ALA A 203 -7.42 -25.45 10.48
C ALA A 203 -7.38 -24.27 11.44
N ARG A 204 -7.73 -24.46 12.73
CA ARG A 204 -7.61 -23.41 13.76
C ARG A 204 -6.21 -22.84 13.84
N LYS A 205 -5.19 -23.71 13.91
CA LYS A 205 -3.78 -23.27 13.92
C LYS A 205 -3.38 -22.49 12.67
N SER A 206 -3.96 -22.81 11.50
CA SER A 206 -3.73 -22.02 10.28
C SER A 206 -4.34 -20.63 10.40
N ILE A 207 -5.61 -20.57 10.83
CA ILE A 207 -6.31 -19.29 11.04
C ILE A 207 -5.54 -18.42 12.03
N GLU A 208 -5.16 -18.96 13.19
CA GLU A 208 -4.38 -18.25 14.21
C GLU A 208 -3.06 -17.71 13.65
N ARG A 209 -2.31 -18.51 12.87
CA ARG A 209 -1.07 -18.07 12.23
C ARG A 209 -1.30 -16.95 11.21
N ILE A 210 -2.35 -17.06 10.40
CA ILE A 210 -2.71 -16.06 9.40
C ILE A 210 -3.12 -14.75 10.08
N VAL A 211 -4.01 -14.81 11.07
CA VAL A 211 -4.46 -13.64 11.85
C VAL A 211 -3.27 -12.96 12.52
N ARG A 212 -2.39 -13.74 13.15
CA ARG A 212 -1.17 -13.23 13.78
C ARG A 212 -0.27 -12.53 12.77
N ALA A 213 0.05 -13.17 11.64
CA ALA A 213 0.89 -12.58 10.61
C ALA A 213 0.27 -11.30 10.03
N THR A 214 -1.05 -11.28 9.87
CA THR A 214 -1.81 -10.10 9.44
C THR A 214 -1.68 -8.96 10.46
N ARG A 215 -1.70 -9.24 11.76
CA ARG A 215 -1.51 -8.22 12.80
C ARG A 215 -0.06 -7.73 12.88
N GLU A 216 0.91 -8.63 12.71
CA GLU A 216 2.33 -8.33 12.82
C GLU A 216 2.92 -7.53 11.64
N HIS A 217 2.24 -7.46 10.49
CA HIS A 217 2.84 -6.84 9.29
C HIS A 217 3.07 -5.31 9.40
N GLN A 218 2.29 -4.62 10.24
CA GLN A 218 2.27 -3.15 10.34
C GLN A 218 3.44 -2.56 11.17
N ILE A 219 4.62 -3.18 11.10
CA ILE A 219 5.85 -2.64 11.71
C ILE A 219 6.76 -1.93 10.69
N ALA A 220 6.39 -1.95 9.41
CA ALA A 220 7.19 -1.40 8.32
C ALA A 220 6.40 -0.30 7.59
N PRO A 221 7.00 0.89 7.33
CA PRO A 221 8.27 1.39 7.84
C PRO A 221 8.15 1.83 9.33
N PRO A 222 9.08 1.43 10.23
CA PRO A 222 8.89 1.58 11.67
C PRO A 222 8.88 3.04 12.15
N GLU A 223 9.78 3.88 11.64
CA GLU A 223 9.85 5.29 12.03
C GLU A 223 8.64 6.07 11.49
N PHE A 224 8.23 5.77 10.26
CA PHE A 224 7.01 6.32 9.69
C PHE A 224 5.77 5.93 10.52
N MET A 225 5.60 4.65 10.85
CA MET A 225 4.46 4.17 11.64
C MET A 225 4.44 4.79 13.05
N ALA A 226 5.60 4.91 13.69
CA ALA A 226 5.73 5.59 14.97
C ALA A 226 5.35 7.08 14.88
N THR A 227 5.78 7.76 13.81
CA THR A 227 5.49 9.18 13.56
C THR A 227 4.00 9.40 13.36
N VAL A 228 3.33 8.58 12.54
CA VAL A 228 1.89 8.68 12.31
C VAL A 228 1.11 8.48 13.62
N LEU A 229 1.45 7.46 14.40
CA LEU A 229 0.82 7.23 15.70
C LEU A 229 1.03 8.41 16.65
N ALA A 230 2.23 8.97 16.70
CA ALA A 230 2.54 10.13 17.54
C ALA A 230 1.77 11.38 17.12
N ILE A 231 1.67 11.67 15.82
CA ILE A 231 0.86 12.77 15.28
C ILE A 231 -0.61 12.61 15.69
N VAL A 232 -1.17 11.41 15.51
CA VAL A 232 -2.57 11.12 15.87
C VAL A 232 -2.81 11.32 17.38
N LEU A 233 -1.88 10.87 18.22
CA LEU A 233 -1.97 11.09 19.67
C LEU A 233 -1.85 12.56 20.06
N CYS A 234 -0.94 13.31 19.43
CA CYS A 234 -0.80 14.76 19.66
C CYS A 234 -2.07 15.51 19.28
N MET A 235 -2.68 15.16 18.15
CA MET A 235 -3.92 15.75 17.67
C MET A 235 -5.11 15.47 18.57
N GLU A 236 -5.31 14.21 18.96
CA GLU A 236 -6.41 13.79 19.85
C GLU A 236 -6.33 14.44 21.24
N ASN A 237 -5.15 14.98 21.61
CA ASN A 237 -4.91 15.56 22.93
C ASN A 237 -4.43 17.03 22.88
N ASP A 238 -4.58 17.72 21.74
CA ASP A 238 -4.22 19.14 21.54
C ASP A 238 -2.79 19.50 22.02
N LEU A 239 -1.80 18.68 21.65
CA LEU A 239 -0.40 18.82 22.11
C LEU A 239 0.50 19.61 21.15
N GLY A 240 -0.07 20.11 20.04
CA GLY A 240 0.66 20.74 18.94
C GLY A 240 1.33 19.74 18.00
N ASP A 241 2.20 20.26 17.13
CA ASP A 241 2.83 19.46 16.07
C ASP A 241 3.89 18.52 16.63
N PHE A 242 4.01 17.32 16.04
CA PHE A 242 5.04 16.35 16.37
C PHE A 242 6.19 16.45 15.38
N ASP A 243 7.39 16.81 15.85
CA ASP A 243 8.63 16.91 15.06
C ASP A 243 9.70 15.91 15.57
N GLY A 244 9.30 14.65 15.72
CA GLY A 244 10.23 13.55 16.02
C GLY A 244 11.04 13.76 17.31
N GLU A 245 12.38 13.75 17.20
CA GLU A 245 13.27 13.86 18.35
C GLU A 245 13.23 15.23 19.02
N ARG A 246 12.99 16.31 18.26
CA ARG A 246 12.81 17.67 18.83
C ARG A 246 11.60 17.75 19.74
N PHE A 247 10.54 17.00 19.43
CA PHE A 247 9.39 16.89 20.30
C PHE A 247 9.76 16.32 21.67
N GLY A 248 10.71 15.38 21.72
CA GLY A 248 11.26 14.82 22.96
C GLY A 248 12.04 15.85 23.78
N GLU A 249 12.86 16.67 23.12
CA GLU A 249 13.62 17.76 23.75
C GLU A 249 12.69 18.84 24.33
N ASP A 250 11.60 19.15 23.63
CA ASP A 250 10.60 20.16 24.00
C ASP A 250 9.53 19.66 24.98
N CYS A 251 9.66 18.42 25.49
CA CYS A 251 8.68 17.85 26.41
C CYS A 251 8.56 18.64 27.74
N GLY A 252 9.64 19.28 28.19
CA GLY A 252 9.67 19.99 29.47
C GLY A 252 9.13 19.13 30.62
N ASP A 253 8.15 19.64 31.36
CA ASP A 253 7.41 18.89 32.41
C ASP A 253 6.04 18.37 31.95
N ASN A 254 5.68 18.50 30.67
CA ASN A 254 4.39 18.03 30.18
C ASN A 254 4.35 16.49 30.13
N LYS A 255 3.59 15.88 31.06
CA LYS A 255 3.44 14.43 31.18
C LYS A 255 2.90 13.78 29.90
N LEU A 256 1.96 14.41 29.20
CA LEU A 256 1.37 13.86 27.98
C LEU A 256 2.36 13.84 26.82
N LYS A 257 3.17 14.90 26.66
CA LYS A 257 4.24 14.92 25.65
C LYS A 257 5.28 13.83 25.90
N LYS A 258 5.69 13.64 27.17
CA LYS A 258 6.58 12.53 27.57
C LYS A 258 5.99 11.16 27.24
N LEU A 259 4.67 10.99 27.42
CA LEU A 259 3.97 9.76 27.10
C LEU A 259 3.95 9.46 25.60
N VAL A 260 3.63 10.47 24.76
CA VAL A 260 3.71 10.37 23.30
C VAL A 260 5.12 9.97 22.87
N PHE A 261 6.14 10.64 23.40
CA PHE A 261 7.52 10.36 23.02
C PHE A 261 8.00 8.96 23.46
N SER A 262 7.53 8.47 24.61
CA SER A 262 7.78 7.09 25.06
C SER A 262 7.18 6.07 24.10
N ILE A 263 5.91 6.26 23.70
CA ILE A 263 5.23 5.40 22.71
C ILE A 263 5.97 5.43 21.38
N TYR A 264 6.28 6.63 20.86
CA TYR A 264 7.05 6.83 19.63
C TYR A 264 8.38 6.06 19.67
N SER A 265 9.13 6.20 20.76
CA SER A 265 10.44 5.56 20.93
C SER A 265 10.37 4.03 20.95
N LYS A 266 9.27 3.46 21.47
CA LYS A 266 9.06 2.01 21.45
C LYS A 266 8.67 1.49 20.07
N VAL A 267 7.76 2.19 19.39
CA VAL A 267 7.25 1.78 18.07
C VAL A 267 8.30 1.97 16.96
N LYS A 268 9.14 3.01 17.04
CA LYS A 268 10.19 3.28 16.04
C LYS A 268 11.31 2.23 16.02
N ASP A 269 11.44 1.47 17.11
CA ASP A 269 12.48 0.44 17.30
C ASP A 269 11.83 -0.88 17.75
N PRO A 270 11.06 -1.54 16.87
CA PRO A 270 10.18 -2.64 17.25
C PRO A 270 10.94 -3.90 17.66
N PHE A 271 12.24 -4.04 17.35
CA PHE A 271 13.03 -5.21 17.72
C PHE A 271 13.89 -5.01 18.96
N ASN A 272 13.76 -3.87 19.63
CA ASN A 272 14.45 -3.63 20.89
C ASN A 272 13.84 -4.46 22.02
N GLU A 273 14.56 -5.48 22.49
CA GLU A 273 14.06 -6.39 23.52
C GLU A 273 13.66 -5.68 24.83
N ALA A 274 14.24 -4.52 25.14
CA ALA A 274 13.85 -3.72 26.31
C ALA A 274 12.44 -3.11 26.19
N HIS A 275 11.91 -3.02 24.97
CA HIS A 275 10.58 -2.51 24.67
C HIS A 275 9.54 -3.62 24.51
N LEU A 276 9.92 -4.89 24.63
CA LEU A 276 9.05 -6.03 24.32
C LEU A 276 8.57 -6.78 25.56
N ASN A 277 7.45 -7.47 25.41
CA ASN A 277 6.97 -8.42 26.39
C ASN A 277 7.84 -9.70 26.42
N GLY A 278 7.61 -10.58 27.39
CA GLY A 278 8.48 -11.75 27.62
C GLY A 278 8.56 -12.76 26.47
N ASP A 279 7.51 -12.88 25.65
CA ASP A 279 7.49 -13.75 24.47
C ASP A 279 7.84 -13.02 23.15
N LYS A 280 8.16 -11.73 23.24
CA LYS A 280 8.59 -10.85 22.14
C LYS A 280 7.56 -10.74 21.01
N SER A 281 6.27 -10.93 21.31
CA SER A 281 5.17 -10.80 20.34
C SER A 281 4.51 -9.42 20.34
N LEU A 282 4.73 -8.62 21.38
CA LEU A 282 4.10 -7.32 21.57
C LEU A 282 5.09 -6.29 22.13
N ILE A 283 4.87 -5.02 21.81
CA ILE A 283 5.47 -3.90 22.55
C ILE A 283 4.91 -3.89 23.99
N ALA A 284 5.81 -3.87 24.98
CA ALA A 284 5.51 -3.73 26.40
C ALA A 284 5.20 -2.27 26.76
N PHE A 285 3.97 -1.85 26.50
CA PHE A 285 3.45 -0.59 27.02
C PHE A 285 3.12 -0.68 28.52
N SER A 286 3.47 0.37 29.25
CA SER A 286 3.01 0.62 30.62
C SER A 286 1.50 0.85 30.65
N SER A 287 0.87 0.75 31.82
CA SER A 287 -0.57 0.97 31.95
C SER A 287 -0.99 2.36 31.46
N GLU A 288 -0.20 3.40 31.76
CA GLU A 288 -0.49 4.77 31.30
C GLU A 288 -0.42 4.89 29.78
N GLU A 289 0.55 4.23 29.13
CA GLU A 289 0.67 4.21 27.68
C GLU A 289 -0.50 3.46 27.03
N ARG A 290 -0.96 2.35 27.61
CA ARG A 290 -2.12 1.60 27.11
C ARG A 290 -3.41 2.41 27.20
N ASP A 291 -3.66 3.05 28.33
CA ASP A 291 -4.83 3.91 28.52
C ASP A 291 -4.84 5.07 27.50
N PHE A 292 -3.66 5.55 27.13
CA PHE A 292 -3.50 6.62 26.17
C PHE A 292 -3.67 6.15 24.72
N LEU A 293 -3.11 4.99 24.36
CA LEU A 293 -3.28 4.33 23.06
C LEU A 293 -4.74 3.92 22.80
N ALA A 294 -5.46 3.50 23.85
CA ALA A 294 -6.87 3.12 23.75
C ALA A 294 -7.77 4.28 23.24
N LYS A 295 -7.37 5.55 23.45
CA LYS A 295 -8.10 6.72 22.92
C LYS A 295 -8.15 6.75 21.40
N VAL A 296 -7.13 6.18 20.76
CA VAL A 296 -7.00 6.14 19.29
C VAL A 296 -7.26 4.72 18.74
N GLY A 297 -7.87 3.86 19.55
CA GLY A 297 -8.27 2.50 19.16
C GLY A 297 -7.14 1.47 19.13
N VAL A 298 -5.95 1.78 19.64
CA VAL A 298 -4.83 0.85 19.68
C VAL A 298 -4.82 0.14 21.04
N GLU A 299 -5.20 -1.14 21.04
CA GLU A 299 -5.14 -1.98 22.24
C GLU A 299 -3.75 -2.60 22.44
N GLU A 300 -3.18 -3.10 21.35
CA GLU A 300 -1.88 -3.80 21.33
C GLU A 300 -1.10 -3.43 20.08
N TRP A 301 0.23 -3.50 20.17
CA TRP A 301 1.13 -3.34 19.01
C TRP A 301 1.94 -4.62 18.81
N TYR A 302 1.60 -5.35 17.75
CA TYR A 302 2.19 -6.65 17.43
C TYR A 302 3.57 -6.51 16.80
N VAL A 303 4.48 -7.39 17.19
CA VAL A 303 5.89 -7.36 16.76
C VAL A 303 6.31 -8.76 16.30
N PRO A 304 6.73 -8.91 15.03
CA PRO A 304 7.35 -10.12 14.54
C PRO A 304 8.85 -10.13 14.88
N HIS A 305 9.20 -10.32 16.15
CA HIS A 305 10.62 -10.33 16.53
C HIS A 305 11.36 -11.49 15.82
N PRO A 306 12.55 -11.28 15.23
CA PRO A 306 13.26 -12.31 14.44
C PRO A 306 13.56 -13.61 15.17
N SER A 307 13.70 -13.56 16.51
CA SER A 307 13.91 -14.76 17.33
C SER A 307 12.63 -15.58 17.57
N CYS A 308 11.46 -15.04 17.23
CA CYS A 308 10.16 -15.68 17.44
C CYS A 308 9.81 -16.55 16.23
N LYS A 309 9.94 -17.88 16.38
CA LYS A 309 9.65 -18.83 15.28
C LYS A 309 8.22 -18.72 14.74
N ALA A 310 7.28 -18.29 15.57
CA ALA A 310 5.88 -18.11 15.17
C ALA A 310 5.67 -16.94 14.20
N SER A 311 6.61 -16.00 14.13
CA SER A 311 6.53 -14.79 13.30
C SER A 311 7.22 -14.93 11.93
N ARG A 312 7.72 -16.13 11.58
CA ARG A 312 8.36 -16.39 10.28
C ARG A 312 7.45 -16.06 9.08
N ILE A 313 6.15 -16.32 9.23
CA ILE A 313 5.14 -15.98 8.20
C ILE A 313 5.01 -14.46 8.05
N ALA A 314 4.96 -13.72 9.17
CA ALA A 314 4.87 -12.26 9.15
C ALA A 314 6.06 -11.61 8.43
N HIS A 315 7.27 -12.15 8.57
CA HIS A 315 8.43 -11.63 7.84
C HIS A 315 8.30 -11.80 6.31
N ALA A 316 7.64 -12.85 5.82
CA ALA A 316 7.36 -12.97 4.39
C ALA A 316 6.33 -11.93 3.92
N VAL A 317 5.29 -11.67 4.73
CA VAL A 317 4.29 -10.62 4.47
C VAL A 317 4.96 -9.24 4.46
N ILE A 318 5.76 -8.92 5.47
CA ILE A 318 6.50 -7.65 5.55
C ILE A 318 7.44 -7.47 4.37
N ALA A 319 8.16 -8.52 3.97
CA ALA A 319 9.03 -8.47 2.81
C ALA A 319 8.26 -8.25 1.50
N GLY A 320 7.10 -8.89 1.34
CA GLY A 320 6.22 -8.70 0.20
C GLY A 320 5.64 -7.29 0.14
N ASP A 321 5.04 -6.82 1.24
CA ASP A 321 4.48 -5.46 1.35
C ASP A 321 5.56 -4.38 1.15
N HIS A 322 6.74 -4.57 1.75
CA HIS A 322 7.91 -3.72 1.51
C HIS A 322 8.27 -3.68 0.03
N SER A 323 8.29 -4.84 -0.62
CA SER A 323 8.67 -4.98 -2.02
C SER A 323 7.74 -4.19 -2.92
N ILE A 324 6.44 -4.45 -2.80
CA ILE A 324 5.45 -3.81 -3.65
C ILE A 324 5.34 -2.32 -3.37
N ASN A 325 5.47 -1.84 -2.12
CA ASN A 325 5.37 -0.41 -1.79
C ASN A 325 6.62 0.39 -2.16
N TYR A 326 7.82 -0.16 -1.93
CA TYR A 326 9.04 0.67 -1.86
C TYR A 326 10.14 0.26 -2.82
N ASN A 327 9.96 -0.81 -3.60
CA ASN A 327 10.96 -1.23 -4.56
C ASN A 327 10.38 -1.88 -5.82
N ASN A 328 9.11 -1.61 -6.12
CA ASN A 328 8.40 -2.01 -7.33
C ASN A 328 7.81 -0.75 -8.03
N PRO A 329 7.73 -0.70 -9.38
CA PRO A 329 7.11 0.43 -10.07
C PRO A 329 5.65 0.70 -9.66
N GLU A 330 4.84 -0.31 -9.32
CA GLU A 330 3.48 -0.10 -8.80
C GLU A 330 3.49 0.68 -7.48
N GLY A 331 4.43 0.38 -6.58
CA GLY A 331 4.58 1.09 -5.31
C GLY A 331 4.94 2.55 -5.49
N PHE A 332 5.86 2.83 -6.42
CA PHE A 332 6.23 4.20 -6.75
C PHE A 332 5.04 4.95 -7.38
N ALA A 333 4.25 4.28 -8.22
CA ALA A 333 3.01 4.84 -8.76
C ALA A 333 1.99 5.14 -7.65
N LYS A 334 1.78 4.20 -6.71
CA LYS A 334 0.93 4.39 -5.52
C LYS A 334 1.40 5.56 -4.67
N ILE A 335 2.70 5.68 -4.39
CA ILE A 335 3.25 6.79 -3.59
C ILE A 335 3.13 8.12 -4.34
N ALA A 336 3.31 8.14 -5.66
CA ALA A 336 3.09 9.32 -6.47
C ALA A 336 1.63 9.81 -6.42
N LEU A 337 0.65 8.90 -6.30
CA LEU A 337 -0.76 9.25 -6.06
C LEU A 337 -1.02 9.71 -4.63
N LEU A 338 -0.45 9.02 -3.65
CA LEU A 338 -0.66 9.27 -2.22
C LEU A 338 0.00 10.55 -1.71
N ARG A 339 0.87 11.19 -2.49
CA ARG A 339 1.60 12.39 -2.08
C ARG A 339 1.27 13.63 -2.89
N GLY A 340 0.01 13.72 -3.31
CA GLY A 340 -0.49 14.73 -4.24
C GLY A 340 -1.65 15.58 -3.71
N PRO A 341 -2.30 16.35 -4.60
CA PRO A 341 -3.43 17.23 -4.30
C PRO A 341 -4.57 16.64 -3.46
N ASP A 342 -4.85 15.34 -3.59
CA ASP A 342 -6.05 14.69 -3.03
C ASP A 342 -5.80 13.96 -1.70
N THR A 343 -4.63 14.16 -1.09
CA THR A 343 -4.24 13.48 0.16
C THR A 343 -4.25 14.39 1.38
N GLU A 344 -4.05 13.82 2.55
CA GLU A 344 -3.90 14.56 3.79
C GLU A 344 -2.67 15.47 3.72
N ALA A 345 -2.74 16.66 4.32
CA ALA A 345 -1.70 17.69 4.21
C ALA A 345 -0.28 17.21 4.57
N PHE A 346 -0.16 16.24 5.49
CA PHE A 346 1.13 15.71 5.91
C PHE A 346 1.76 14.74 4.90
N PHE A 347 1.01 14.30 3.88
CA PHE A 347 1.51 13.49 2.76
C PHE A 347 1.85 14.31 1.52
N GLU A 348 1.48 15.59 1.47
CA GLU A 348 1.69 16.46 0.31
C GLU A 348 3.19 16.70 0.06
N ASP A 349 3.68 16.24 -1.09
CA ASP A 349 5.04 16.55 -1.53
C ASP A 349 5.02 17.68 -2.57
N GLU A 350 6.00 18.58 -2.51
CA GLU A 350 6.09 19.76 -3.39
C GLU A 350 6.16 19.40 -4.88
N THR A 351 6.77 18.27 -5.24
CA THR A 351 6.84 17.82 -6.63
C THR A 351 6.65 16.33 -6.73
N ILE A 352 6.34 15.84 -7.93
CA ILE A 352 6.31 14.40 -8.17
C ILE A 352 7.69 13.75 -7.98
N HIS A 353 8.79 14.46 -8.26
CA HIS A 353 10.13 13.96 -7.96
C HIS A 353 10.33 13.74 -6.45
N HIS A 354 9.89 14.68 -5.62
CA HIS A 354 9.88 14.50 -4.17
C HIS A 354 9.03 13.29 -3.76
N SER A 355 7.89 13.04 -4.42
CA SER A 355 7.10 11.81 -4.20
C SER A 355 7.88 10.53 -4.49
N LEU A 356 8.67 10.50 -5.56
CA LEU A 356 9.52 9.36 -5.88
C LEU A 356 10.73 9.24 -4.93
N GLU A 357 11.32 10.35 -4.49
CA GLU A 357 12.37 10.34 -3.46
C GLU A 357 11.84 9.86 -2.10
N SER A 358 10.62 10.28 -1.75
CA SER A 358 9.92 9.84 -0.55
C SER A 358 9.75 8.32 -0.51
N ALA A 359 9.46 7.69 -1.65
CA ALA A 359 9.45 6.23 -1.75
C ALA A 359 10.80 5.59 -1.39
N VAL A 360 11.91 6.21 -1.80
CA VAL A 360 13.28 5.74 -1.45
C VAL A 360 13.60 5.96 0.04
N ARG A 361 13.10 7.05 0.64
CA ARG A 361 13.24 7.26 2.09
C ARG A 361 12.46 6.19 2.87
N SER A 362 11.21 5.92 2.47
CA SER A 362 10.39 4.85 3.05
C SER A 362 11.00 3.46 2.84
N PHE A 363 11.65 3.21 1.69
CA PHE A 363 12.46 1.99 1.48
C PHE A 363 13.50 1.83 2.59
N THR A 364 14.30 2.88 2.84
CA THR A 364 15.41 2.82 3.79
C THR A 364 14.93 2.55 5.22
N ASP A 365 13.83 3.21 5.62
CA ASP A 365 13.24 2.98 6.94
C ASP A 365 12.66 1.56 7.05
N SER A 366 11.88 1.13 6.06
CA SER A 366 11.28 -0.20 6.01
C SER A 366 12.35 -1.31 5.96
N PHE A 367 13.47 -1.08 5.28
CA PHE A 367 14.59 -2.03 5.18
C PHE A 367 15.20 -2.40 6.54
N LYS A 368 15.07 -1.54 7.57
CA LYS A 368 15.57 -1.81 8.93
C LYS A 368 14.95 -3.06 9.56
N VAL A 369 13.73 -3.44 9.15
CA VAL A 369 13.00 -4.60 9.69
C VAL A 369 12.93 -5.79 8.73
N ILE A 370 13.63 -5.70 7.59
CA ILE A 370 13.70 -6.76 6.58
C ILE A 370 14.75 -7.79 6.96
N MET A 371 14.34 -9.06 7.00
CA MET A 371 15.21 -10.19 7.33
C MET A 371 16.38 -10.31 6.34
N PRO A 372 17.61 -10.62 6.80
CA PRO A 372 18.80 -10.69 5.95
C PRO A 372 18.62 -11.58 4.71
N GLU A 373 17.89 -12.69 4.83
CA GLU A 373 17.65 -13.67 3.77
C GLU A 373 16.91 -13.09 2.55
N VAL A 374 16.13 -12.02 2.74
CA VAL A 374 15.32 -11.37 1.68
C VAL A 374 15.83 -9.98 1.29
N GLN A 375 16.90 -9.49 1.91
CA GLN A 375 17.45 -8.17 1.60
C GLN A 375 17.96 -8.05 0.16
N SER A 376 18.57 -9.11 -0.39
CA SER A 376 19.04 -9.11 -1.79
C SER A 376 17.89 -9.03 -2.78
N PHE A 377 16.74 -9.62 -2.45
CA PHE A 377 15.52 -9.52 -3.24
C PHE A 377 15.02 -8.08 -3.27
N ALA A 378 14.91 -7.42 -2.11
CA ALA A 378 14.51 -6.02 -2.01
C ALA A 378 15.46 -5.06 -2.77
N LEU A 379 16.77 -5.26 -2.67
CA LEU A 379 17.76 -4.43 -3.38
C LEU A 379 17.69 -4.60 -4.90
N ARG A 380 17.44 -5.82 -5.40
CA ARG A 380 17.22 -6.07 -6.83
C ARG A 380 15.97 -5.36 -7.34
N GLY A 381 14.87 -5.45 -6.60
CA GLY A 381 13.65 -4.69 -6.89
C GLY A 381 13.95 -3.19 -6.98
N LEU A 382 14.67 -2.64 -6.00
CA LEU A 382 14.94 -1.20 -5.95
C LEU A 382 15.78 -0.74 -7.15
N ARG A 383 16.79 -1.53 -7.53
CA ARG A 383 17.61 -1.24 -8.72
C ARG A 383 16.76 -1.21 -9.99
N ARG A 384 15.89 -2.22 -10.18
CA ARG A 384 14.96 -2.27 -11.32
C ARG A 384 14.04 -1.05 -11.33
N THR A 385 13.45 -0.73 -10.19
CA THR A 385 12.50 0.38 -10.06
C THR A 385 13.16 1.74 -10.29
N LYS A 386 14.40 1.93 -9.86
CA LYS A 386 15.18 3.14 -10.16
C LYS A 386 15.40 3.32 -11.67
N LEU A 387 15.74 2.26 -12.40
CA LEU A 387 15.87 2.31 -13.86
C LEU A 387 14.54 2.65 -14.54
N ALA A 388 13.43 2.05 -14.08
CA ALA A 388 12.09 2.41 -14.55
C ALA A 388 11.79 3.89 -14.31
N VAL A 389 12.07 4.42 -13.12
CA VAL A 389 11.90 5.85 -12.80
C VAL A 389 12.77 6.73 -13.71
N GLU A 390 14.01 6.34 -14.01
CA GLU A 390 14.88 7.08 -14.94
C GLU A 390 14.30 7.13 -16.36
N ARG A 391 13.76 6.03 -16.88
CA ARG A 391 13.05 6.00 -18.17
C ARG A 391 11.80 6.86 -18.17
N VAL A 392 10.95 6.73 -17.15
CA VAL A 392 9.75 7.57 -17.00
C VAL A 392 10.13 9.05 -16.94
N ASN A 393 11.16 9.41 -16.18
CA ASN A 393 11.64 10.80 -16.11
C ASN A 393 12.15 11.31 -17.47
N ALA A 394 12.83 10.46 -18.25
CA ALA A 394 13.27 10.82 -19.60
C ALA A 394 12.08 11.08 -20.53
N VAL A 395 11.08 10.20 -20.53
CA VAL A 395 9.85 10.36 -21.33
C VAL A 395 9.05 11.58 -20.89
N MET A 396 8.81 11.75 -19.59
CA MET A 396 8.12 12.91 -19.02
C MET A 396 8.83 14.21 -19.35
N THR A 397 10.17 14.22 -19.29
CA THR A 397 10.97 15.37 -19.71
C THR A 397 10.68 15.72 -21.15
N GLU A 398 10.75 14.78 -22.09
CA GLU A 398 10.50 15.07 -23.51
C GLU A 398 9.03 15.37 -23.83
N LEU A 399 8.09 14.79 -23.10
CA LEU A 399 6.65 15.08 -23.24
C LEU A 399 6.31 16.53 -22.90
N PHE A 400 6.99 17.09 -21.92
CA PHE A 400 6.80 18.47 -21.47
C PHE A 400 7.94 19.41 -21.90
N ASN A 401 8.90 18.92 -22.70
CA ASN A 401 9.98 19.70 -23.27
C ASN A 401 9.44 20.57 -24.40
N GLY A 402 9.49 21.88 -24.24
CA GLY A 402 9.21 22.80 -25.34
C GLY A 402 7.80 22.76 -25.91
N VAL A 403 6.78 22.41 -25.11
CA VAL A 403 5.37 22.59 -25.51
C VAL A 403 5.00 24.08 -25.46
N VAL A 404 5.59 24.86 -26.36
CA VAL A 404 5.12 26.19 -26.72
C VAL A 404 4.16 25.98 -27.88
N VAL A 405 2.89 25.65 -27.59
CA VAL A 405 1.85 25.80 -28.62
C VAL A 405 1.66 27.29 -28.82
N GLY A 406 2.45 27.86 -29.74
CA GLY A 406 2.25 29.22 -30.20
C GLY A 406 0.87 29.35 -30.85
N PRO A 407 0.30 30.57 -30.92
CA PRO A 407 -0.93 30.78 -31.67
C PRO A 407 -0.70 30.42 -33.15
N GLY A 408 -1.13 29.24 -33.59
CA GLY A 408 -1.05 28.80 -34.99
C GLY A 408 -0.37 27.45 -35.28
N GLU A 409 0.20 26.75 -34.29
CA GLU A 409 0.70 25.38 -34.51
C GLU A 409 -0.45 24.35 -34.50
N GLU A 410 -0.39 23.37 -35.42
CA GLU A 410 -1.36 22.28 -35.44
C GLU A 410 -1.26 21.45 -34.16
N ARG A 411 -2.41 21.31 -33.47
CA ARG A 411 -2.51 20.45 -32.29
C ARG A 411 -2.22 19.01 -32.69
N VAL A 412 -1.11 18.47 -32.19
CA VAL A 412 -0.82 17.04 -32.24
C VAL A 412 -1.75 16.33 -31.23
N CYS A 413 -2.34 15.19 -31.62
CA CYS A 413 -3.13 14.39 -30.67
C CYS A 413 -2.23 13.86 -29.55
N GLY A 414 -2.80 13.69 -28.35
CA GLY A 414 -2.04 13.32 -27.16
C GLY A 414 -1.24 12.02 -27.32
N TYR A 415 -1.79 11.03 -28.04
CA TYR A 415 -1.09 9.77 -28.33
C TYR A 415 0.19 9.99 -29.16
N LYS A 416 0.10 10.76 -30.25
CA LYS A 416 1.29 11.05 -31.07
C LYS A 416 2.33 11.91 -30.34
N SER A 417 1.88 12.74 -29.38
CA SER A 417 2.79 13.47 -28.49
C SER A 417 3.60 12.53 -27.59
N ILE A 418 2.98 11.50 -27.01
CA ILE A 418 3.70 10.53 -26.17
C ILE A 418 4.62 9.64 -27.01
N GLU A 419 4.21 9.15 -28.17
CA GLU A 419 5.10 8.42 -29.09
C GLU A 419 6.35 9.22 -29.44
N THR A 420 6.17 10.49 -29.82
CA THR A 420 7.27 11.39 -30.16
C THR A 420 8.20 11.62 -28.95
N ALA A 421 7.64 11.72 -27.74
CA ALA A 421 8.42 11.87 -26.52
C ALA A 421 9.27 10.64 -26.21
N ILE A 422 8.71 9.44 -26.39
CA ILE A 422 9.42 8.16 -26.23
C ILE A 422 10.56 8.06 -27.23
N ASP A 423 10.32 8.34 -28.52
CA ASP A 423 11.35 8.32 -29.56
C ASP A 423 12.51 9.27 -29.24
N ARG A 424 12.20 10.49 -28.79
CA ARG A 424 13.21 11.47 -28.38
C ARG A 424 13.98 11.01 -27.14
N ALA A 425 13.30 10.41 -26.17
CA ALA A 425 13.94 9.86 -24.98
C ALA A 425 14.90 8.72 -25.34
N HIS A 426 14.51 7.82 -26.26
CA HIS A 426 15.36 6.75 -26.78
C HIS A 426 16.60 7.30 -27.49
N GLN A 427 16.44 8.33 -28.33
CA GLN A 427 17.55 8.96 -29.05
C GLN A 427 18.53 9.68 -28.11
N LYS A 428 18.01 10.34 -27.07
CA LYS A 428 18.80 11.16 -26.15
C LYS A 428 19.48 10.35 -25.05
N PHE A 429 18.87 9.24 -24.64
CA PHE A 429 19.35 8.39 -23.55
C PHE A 429 19.41 6.91 -23.96
N PRO A 430 20.14 6.54 -25.02
CA PRO A 430 20.12 5.19 -25.57
C PRO A 430 20.51 4.10 -24.56
N SER A 431 21.42 4.41 -23.62
CA SER A 431 21.86 3.48 -22.57
C SER A 431 20.75 3.04 -21.61
N LEU A 432 19.65 3.78 -21.50
CA LEU A 432 18.50 3.39 -20.65
C LEU A 432 17.61 2.31 -21.30
N TYR A 433 17.77 2.09 -22.61
CA TYR A 433 16.90 1.26 -23.46
C TYR A 433 17.64 0.14 -24.18
N GLU A 434 18.88 -0.16 -23.79
CA GLU A 434 19.62 -1.29 -24.34
C GLU A 434 18.92 -2.64 -24.03
N ALA A 435 19.08 -3.63 -24.91
CA ALA A 435 18.34 -4.90 -24.86
C ALA A 435 18.50 -5.67 -23.54
N ASP A 436 19.60 -5.49 -22.83
CA ASP A 436 19.86 -6.15 -21.53
C ASP A 436 18.95 -5.59 -20.41
N TYR A 437 18.26 -4.47 -20.67
CA TYR A 437 17.34 -3.81 -19.74
C TYR A 437 15.87 -3.85 -20.17
N CYS A 438 15.56 -4.39 -21.35
CA CYS A 438 14.25 -4.25 -22.00
C CYS A 438 13.80 -5.53 -22.71
N ALA A 439 13.36 -6.53 -21.93
CA ALA A 439 12.54 -7.63 -22.45
C ALA A 439 11.06 -7.34 -22.19
N LEU A 440 10.24 -7.52 -23.23
CA LEU A 440 8.79 -7.38 -23.21
C LEU A 440 8.17 -8.67 -23.78
N SER A 441 7.15 -9.19 -23.12
CA SER A 441 6.28 -10.22 -23.70
C SER A 441 5.27 -9.59 -24.68
N ASP A 442 4.58 -10.43 -25.45
CA ASP A 442 3.48 -9.97 -26.33
C ASP A 442 2.36 -9.30 -25.50
N ASP A 443 1.95 -9.91 -24.40
CA ASP A 443 0.97 -9.35 -23.46
C ASP A 443 1.47 -8.02 -22.86
N GLY A 444 2.78 -7.94 -22.55
CA GLY A 444 3.42 -6.73 -22.07
C GLY A 444 3.36 -5.60 -23.09
N SER A 445 3.55 -5.93 -24.37
CA SER A 445 3.48 -4.94 -25.45
C SER A 445 2.07 -4.39 -25.62
N ILE A 446 1.04 -5.24 -25.51
CA ILE A 446 -0.36 -4.80 -25.49
C ILE A 446 -0.63 -3.88 -24.30
N TYR A 447 -0.17 -4.24 -23.11
CA TYR A 447 -0.40 -3.43 -21.91
C TYR A 447 0.31 -2.08 -21.95
N VAL A 448 1.56 -2.04 -22.43
CA VAL A 448 2.30 -0.80 -22.65
C VAL A 448 1.53 0.10 -23.62
N GLU A 449 1.07 -0.44 -24.75
CA GLU A 449 0.29 0.30 -25.75
C GLU A 449 -1.02 0.89 -25.17
N GLU A 450 -1.74 0.12 -24.36
CA GLU A 450 -2.93 0.62 -23.66
C GLU A 450 -2.60 1.74 -22.66
N ALA A 451 -1.47 1.64 -21.93
CA ALA A 451 -1.02 2.69 -21.02
C ALA A 451 -0.66 3.97 -21.79
N LEU A 452 0.03 3.86 -22.93
CA LEU A 452 0.33 5.01 -23.79
C LEU A 452 -0.94 5.64 -24.35
N THR A 453 -1.94 4.82 -24.72
CA THR A 453 -3.27 5.29 -25.13
C THR A 453 -3.94 6.10 -24.02
N ARG A 454 -3.91 5.63 -22.76
CA ARG A 454 -4.48 6.35 -21.62
C ARG A 454 -3.74 7.66 -21.34
N VAL A 455 -2.40 7.68 -21.43
CA VAL A 455 -1.59 8.91 -21.34
C VAL A 455 -2.02 9.91 -22.42
N GLY A 456 -2.18 9.45 -23.66
CA GLY A 456 -2.67 10.29 -24.76
C GLY A 456 -4.06 10.88 -24.49
N GLN A 457 -4.98 10.07 -23.95
CA GLN A 457 -6.33 10.52 -23.56
C GLN A 457 -6.28 11.59 -22.46
N ILE A 458 -5.46 11.40 -21.41
CA ILE A 458 -5.29 12.40 -20.34
C ILE A 458 -4.86 13.74 -20.92
N MET A 459 -3.87 13.74 -21.83
CA MET A 459 -3.40 14.95 -22.49
C MET A 459 -4.49 15.58 -23.35
N ASP A 460 -5.21 14.78 -24.15
CA ASP A 460 -6.24 15.29 -25.04
C ASP A 460 -7.44 15.89 -24.31
N ASP A 461 -7.86 15.27 -23.22
CA ASP A 461 -8.96 15.74 -22.37
C ASP A 461 -8.57 17.02 -21.64
N TRP A 462 -7.31 17.14 -21.18
CA TRP A 462 -6.80 18.39 -20.62
C TRP A 462 -6.88 19.53 -21.63
N TYR A 463 -6.32 19.34 -22.83
CA TYR A 463 -6.34 20.36 -23.87
C TYR A 463 -7.76 20.70 -24.33
N ARG A 464 -8.68 19.73 -24.38
CA ARG A 464 -10.08 19.99 -24.72
C ARG A 464 -10.76 20.89 -23.66
N SER A 465 -10.43 20.69 -22.40
CA SER A 465 -11.07 21.37 -21.27
C SER A 465 -10.43 22.73 -20.95
N HIS A 466 -9.11 22.86 -21.10
CA HIS A 466 -8.34 24.01 -20.61
C HIS A 466 -7.50 24.70 -21.68
N GLY A 467 -7.45 24.16 -22.91
CA GLY A 467 -6.82 24.79 -24.08
C GLY A 467 -5.29 24.80 -24.10
N ARG A 468 -4.62 24.87 -22.95
CA ARG A 468 -3.15 24.91 -22.84
C ARG A 468 -2.64 24.31 -21.53
N ILE A 469 -1.37 23.93 -21.51
CA ILE A 469 -0.65 23.58 -20.29
C ILE A 469 -0.32 24.87 -19.52
N PRO A 470 -0.52 24.93 -18.19
CA PRO A 470 -0.39 26.16 -17.41
C PRO A 470 1.08 26.45 -17.01
N PHE A 471 1.96 26.58 -18.00
CA PHE A 471 3.37 26.91 -17.79
C PHE A 471 3.55 28.25 -17.08
N SER A 472 4.56 28.32 -16.19
CA SER A 472 5.00 29.60 -15.63
C SER A 472 5.44 30.55 -16.75
N PRO A 473 5.14 31.86 -16.65
CA PRO A 473 5.57 32.85 -17.63
C PRO A 473 7.09 32.83 -17.84
N LYS A 474 7.54 33.19 -19.05
CA LYS A 474 8.97 33.36 -19.34
C LYS A 474 9.56 34.43 -18.41
N LEU A 475 10.70 34.14 -17.80
CA LEU A 475 11.54 35.16 -17.17
C LEU A 475 12.26 35.97 -18.26
N ASP A 476 12.40 37.28 -18.06
CA ASP A 476 13.10 38.16 -19.02
C ASP A 476 14.51 37.64 -19.33
N GLY A 477 14.80 37.43 -20.62
CA GLY A 477 16.08 36.91 -21.10
C GLY A 477 16.17 35.39 -21.29
N MET A 478 15.08 34.63 -21.07
CA MET A 478 15.02 33.20 -21.39
C MET A 478 14.17 32.91 -22.64
N ASN A 479 14.64 31.98 -23.49
CA ASN A 479 13.97 31.62 -24.73
C ASN A 479 12.75 30.71 -24.53
N GLU A 480 12.62 30.05 -23.37
CA GLU A 480 11.59 29.03 -23.09
C GLU A 480 10.76 29.40 -21.83
N PRO A 481 9.44 29.13 -21.81
CA PRO A 481 8.60 29.30 -20.62
C PRO A 481 8.83 28.17 -19.61
N GLY A 482 8.87 28.49 -18.32
CA GLY A 482 9.13 27.53 -17.24
C GLY A 482 9.94 28.13 -16.08
N PRO A 483 10.10 27.41 -14.97
CA PRO A 483 10.79 27.88 -13.75
C PRO A 483 12.32 28.03 -13.88
N GLY A 484 12.86 28.17 -15.10
CA GLY A 484 14.28 28.00 -15.40
C GLY A 484 14.62 26.55 -15.79
N ARG A 485 15.79 26.04 -15.38
CA ARG A 485 16.40 24.76 -15.82
C ARG A 485 15.63 23.47 -15.47
N LEU A 486 14.51 23.52 -14.75
CA LEU A 486 13.74 22.34 -14.34
C LEU A 486 12.52 22.13 -15.26
N PRO A 487 12.23 20.90 -15.70
CA PRO A 487 11.06 20.63 -16.52
C PRO A 487 9.78 20.94 -15.73
N PHE A 488 8.77 21.49 -16.40
CA PHE A 488 7.54 22.02 -15.77
C PHE A 488 6.83 21.02 -14.85
N TRP A 489 6.87 19.72 -15.18
CA TRP A 489 6.27 18.68 -14.36
C TRP A 489 6.97 18.44 -13.01
N ASN A 490 8.13 19.07 -12.80
CA ASN A 490 8.91 19.04 -11.56
C ASN A 490 9.08 20.44 -10.93
N ALA A 491 8.14 21.36 -11.19
CA ALA A 491 8.07 22.65 -10.48
C ALA A 491 7.37 22.48 -9.12
N PRO A 492 7.83 23.15 -8.04
CA PRO A 492 7.14 23.11 -6.74
C PRO A 492 5.68 23.55 -6.86
N LEU A 493 4.79 22.68 -6.40
CA LEU A 493 3.35 22.92 -6.36
C LEU A 493 3.01 23.73 -5.11
N LYS A 494 2.27 24.82 -5.30
CA LYS A 494 1.63 25.51 -4.18
C LYS A 494 0.33 24.81 -3.85
N TYR A 495 0.28 24.21 -2.67
CA TYR A 495 -0.96 23.63 -2.16
C TYR A 495 -1.91 24.74 -1.67
N PRO A 496 -3.22 24.59 -1.92
CA PRO A 496 -4.23 25.50 -1.38
C PRO A 496 -4.24 25.45 0.15
N GLU A 497 -4.58 26.59 0.76
CA GLU A 497 -4.80 26.65 2.20
C GLU A 497 -5.98 25.75 2.59
N ARG A 498 -6.08 25.38 3.86
CA ARG A 498 -7.20 24.58 4.36
C ARG A 498 -8.05 25.40 5.32
N ASN A 499 -9.36 25.27 5.20
CA ASN A 499 -10.33 25.87 6.10
C ASN A 499 -10.26 25.20 7.49
N ASP A 500 -10.94 25.78 8.48
CA ASP A 500 -11.01 25.25 9.85
C ASP A 500 -11.61 23.83 9.93
N ASP A 501 -12.37 23.41 8.91
CA ASP A 501 -12.94 22.06 8.79
C ASP A 501 -12.04 21.07 8.02
N GLY A 502 -10.82 21.50 7.65
CA GLY A 502 -9.84 20.74 6.86
C GLY A 502 -10.11 20.69 5.36
N SER A 503 -11.21 21.29 4.88
CA SER A 503 -11.51 21.38 3.45
C SER A 503 -10.51 22.28 2.73
N VAL A 504 -10.25 21.94 1.47
CA VAL A 504 -9.31 22.68 0.63
C VAL A 504 -9.93 24.01 0.19
N ASN A 505 -9.26 25.11 0.50
CA ASN A 505 -9.64 26.46 0.07
C ASN A 505 -8.95 26.81 -1.25
N LEU A 506 -9.58 26.44 -2.37
CA LEU A 506 -9.05 26.73 -3.71
C LEU A 506 -8.97 28.23 -4.02
N GLU A 507 -9.71 29.08 -3.32
CA GLU A 507 -9.68 30.54 -3.49
C GLU A 507 -8.37 31.16 -2.97
N SER A 508 -7.56 30.41 -2.21
CA SER A 508 -6.24 30.87 -1.76
C SER A 508 -5.19 30.86 -2.89
N LEU A 509 -5.52 30.30 -4.05
CA LEU A 509 -4.64 30.21 -5.21
C LEU A 509 -4.97 31.30 -6.23
N SER A 510 -3.95 31.90 -6.84
CA SER A 510 -4.13 32.68 -8.06
C SER A 510 -4.63 31.80 -9.21
N GLU A 511 -5.18 32.39 -10.27
CA GLU A 511 -5.67 31.64 -11.44
C GLU A 511 -4.61 30.70 -12.02
N LEU A 512 -3.36 31.17 -12.13
CA LEU A 512 -2.25 30.34 -12.61
C LEU A 512 -1.93 29.20 -11.63
N GLU A 513 -1.85 29.49 -10.33
CA GLU A 513 -1.56 28.48 -9.30
C GLU A 513 -2.68 27.43 -9.22
N TYR A 514 -3.95 27.83 -9.35
CA TYR A 514 -5.09 26.92 -9.42
C TYR A 514 -5.00 25.99 -10.62
N MET A 515 -4.70 26.55 -11.79
CA MET A 515 -4.52 25.75 -13.01
C MET A 515 -3.32 24.79 -12.91
N GLN A 516 -2.22 25.22 -12.28
CA GLN A 516 -1.06 24.36 -12.01
C GLN A 516 -1.39 23.24 -11.03
N TYR A 517 -2.17 23.52 -9.99
CA TYR A 517 -2.66 22.53 -9.03
C TYR A 517 -3.52 21.45 -9.70
N LEU A 518 -4.48 21.86 -10.54
CA LEU A 518 -5.28 20.90 -11.33
C LEU A 518 -4.43 20.09 -12.31
N PHE A 519 -3.44 20.72 -12.95
CA PHE A 519 -2.58 20.02 -13.91
C PHE A 519 -1.60 19.05 -13.24
N ALA A 520 -1.16 19.34 -12.00
CA ALA A 520 -0.28 18.48 -11.23
C ALA A 520 -0.91 17.10 -10.97
N GLU A 521 -2.23 17.03 -10.78
CA GLU A 521 -2.97 15.77 -10.73
C GLU A 521 -2.80 14.96 -12.02
N LYS A 522 -2.89 15.62 -13.19
CA LYS A 522 -2.75 14.95 -14.50
C LYS A 522 -1.31 14.49 -14.76
N ILE A 523 -0.31 15.29 -14.36
CA ILE A 523 1.11 14.88 -14.38
C ILE A 523 1.30 13.59 -13.56
N ARG A 524 0.70 13.50 -12.38
CA ARG A 524 0.77 12.30 -11.52
C ARG A 524 0.11 11.11 -12.20
N HIS A 525 -1.08 11.27 -12.78
CA HIS A 525 -1.74 10.19 -13.53
C HIS A 525 -0.90 9.70 -14.72
N ILE A 526 -0.26 10.61 -15.46
CA ILE A 526 0.64 10.23 -16.56
C ILE A 526 1.83 9.41 -16.03
N ALA A 527 2.50 9.89 -14.98
CA ALA A 527 3.62 9.17 -14.39
C ALA A 527 3.21 7.79 -13.85
N VAL A 528 2.03 7.67 -13.27
CA VAL A 528 1.46 6.41 -12.78
C VAL A 528 1.24 5.42 -13.92
N GLU A 529 0.65 5.85 -15.03
CA GLU A 529 0.44 4.97 -16.19
C GLU A 529 1.78 4.53 -16.81
N LEU A 530 2.77 5.43 -16.89
CA LEU A 530 4.10 5.09 -17.37
C LEU A 530 4.83 4.13 -16.43
N LEU A 531 4.79 4.36 -15.11
CA LEU A 531 5.37 3.44 -14.12
C LEU A 531 4.69 2.07 -14.12
N ARG A 532 3.39 2.03 -14.42
CA ARG A 532 2.65 0.76 -14.59
C ARG A 532 3.07 0.01 -15.84
N ALA A 533 3.29 0.71 -16.95
CA ALA A 533 3.82 0.12 -18.17
C ALA A 533 5.21 -0.51 -17.91
N GLU A 534 6.06 0.14 -17.12
CA GLU A 534 7.40 -0.35 -16.75
C GLU A 534 7.40 -1.67 -15.96
N GLN A 535 6.27 -2.08 -15.36
CA GLN A 535 6.18 -3.39 -14.69
C GLN A 535 6.35 -4.57 -15.65
N TRP A 536 6.06 -4.36 -16.94
CA TRP A 536 6.21 -5.35 -18.00
C TRP A 536 7.61 -5.38 -18.62
N ILE A 537 8.47 -4.45 -18.23
CA ILE A 537 9.84 -4.36 -18.74
C ILE A 537 10.77 -5.05 -17.74
N PHE A 538 11.37 -6.15 -18.17
CA PHE A 538 12.30 -6.94 -17.38
C PHE A 538 13.72 -6.80 -17.91
N SER A 539 14.69 -6.75 -16.99
CA SER A 539 16.09 -7.01 -17.31
C SER A 539 16.29 -8.51 -17.17
N LEU A 540 16.48 -9.19 -18.30
CA LEU A 540 16.79 -10.60 -18.32
C LEU A 540 18.30 -10.72 -18.39
N ASP A 541 18.92 -11.30 -17.36
CA ASP A 541 20.32 -11.68 -17.42
C ASP A 541 20.46 -12.68 -18.59
N LYS A 542 21.17 -12.26 -19.64
CA LYS A 542 21.60 -13.20 -20.68
C LYS A 542 22.75 -14.01 -20.09
N ASP A 543 22.48 -15.26 -19.74
CA ASP A 543 23.53 -16.25 -19.49
C ASP A 543 24.47 -16.39 -20.71
#